data_AF-A0A830BHE8-F1
#
_entry.id   AF-A0A830BHE8-F1
#
_cell.length_a   1.000
_cell.length_b   1.000
_cell.length_c   1.000
_cell.angle_alpha   90.00
_cell.angle_beta   90.00
_cell.angle_gamma   90.00
#
_symmetry.space_group_name_H-M   'P 1'
#
loop_
_entity.id
_entity.type
_entity.pdbx_description
1 polymer ?
#
loop_
_entity_poly.entity_id
_entity_poly.type
_entity_poly.pdbx_seq_one_letter_code
_entity_poly.pdbx_strand_id
1 'polypeptide(L)'
;MGVFPHNYEISLSELFKLWVAEKFLTQRVDRLGVCTVVKELYHNSLLLQRRHRSSSIHSSFWYLCRREALKNKFSYVIECRADSLLEDIKDQRRLCVHKNILFGIKDVHKSMASISIARSLLCNGPPHQYPVPICFNLRLLRILNALTIRLYEFPMDVLKLFQLKYLSLTCYENLPSSISRLWNLEILIVGRHLSIGSSRAPSYLPVEIWDMKELKHLQVMGSDLPDPCEGIPNLQTLLDVSARSCNKCVFSRNS
;
A
#
# COMPACT_ATOMS: atom_id res chain seq x y z
N MET A 1 11.74 3.23 8.54
CA MET A 1 12.08 3.59 7.15
C MET A 1 13.09 2.66 6.48
N GLY A 2 13.89 1.87 7.22
CA GLY A 2 14.78 0.85 6.63
C GLY A 2 14.10 -0.32 5.88
N VAL A 3 12.76 -0.30 5.78
CA VAL A 3 11.98 -1.24 4.96
C VAL A 3 11.98 -0.88 3.48
N PHE A 4 12.31 0.36 3.12
CA PHE A 4 12.41 0.75 1.71
C PHE A 4 13.79 0.40 1.13
N PRO A 5 13.90 0.11 -0.16
CA PRO A 5 15.19 -0.09 -0.82
C PRO A 5 16.14 1.10 -0.61
N HIS A 6 17.42 0.85 -0.82
CA HIS A 6 18.41 1.91 -0.77
C HIS A 6 18.10 3.01 -1.82
N ASN A 7 18.22 4.28 -1.43
CA ASN A 7 17.86 5.44 -2.25
C ASN A 7 16.40 5.49 -2.74
N TYR A 8 15.49 4.74 -2.13
CA TYR A 8 14.07 4.83 -2.45
C TYR A 8 13.53 6.22 -2.13
N GLU A 9 12.89 6.83 -3.13
CA GLU A 9 12.23 8.12 -2.99
C GLU A 9 10.79 7.92 -2.54
N ILE A 10 10.51 8.21 -1.27
CA ILE A 10 9.16 8.13 -0.71
C ILE A 10 8.53 9.52 -0.61
N SER A 11 7.26 9.63 -1.00
CA SER A 11 6.49 10.86 -0.79
C SER A 11 6.03 10.98 0.66
N LEU A 12 5.89 12.22 1.16
CA LEU A 12 5.34 12.45 2.50
C LEU A 12 3.91 11.90 2.66
N SER A 13 3.12 11.94 1.59
CA SER A 13 1.77 11.40 1.54
C SER A 13 1.76 9.89 1.76
N GLU A 14 2.65 9.15 1.10
CA GLU A 14 2.78 7.70 1.27
C GLU A 14 3.28 7.34 2.66
N LEU A 15 4.32 8.02 3.15
CA LEU A 15 4.86 7.80 4.48
C LEU A 15 3.80 8.03 5.58
N PHE A 16 3.05 9.12 5.46
CA PHE A 16 1.94 9.45 6.35
C PHE A 16 0.90 8.31 6.39
N LYS A 17 0.41 7.88 5.23
CA LYS A 17 -0.62 6.84 5.15
C LYS A 17 -0.15 5.52 5.75
N LEU A 18 1.11 5.12 5.51
CA LEU A 18 1.69 3.92 6.10
C LEU A 18 1.83 4.03 7.62
N TRP A 19 2.29 5.17 8.14
CA TRP A 19 2.46 5.38 9.59
C TRP A 19 1.13 5.43 10.34
N VAL A 20 0.10 6.02 9.74
CA VAL A 20 -1.26 5.99 10.27
C VAL A 20 -1.78 4.56 10.31
N ALA A 21 -1.64 3.79 9.22
CA ALA A 21 -2.10 2.40 9.16
C ALA A 21 -1.37 1.49 10.17
N GLU A 22 -0.06 1.72 10.36
CA GLU A 22 0.78 1.02 11.35
C GLU A 22 0.48 1.44 12.79
N LYS A 23 -0.28 2.51 13.01
CA LYS A 23 -0.53 3.14 14.33
C LYS A 23 0.75 3.65 15.01
N PHE A 24 1.75 4.08 14.24
CA PHE A 24 2.92 4.74 14.81
C PHE A 24 2.61 6.16 15.30
N LEU A 25 1.58 6.77 14.73
CA LEU A 25 1.11 8.09 15.10
C LEU A 25 -0.07 7.91 16.06
N THR A 26 -0.03 8.61 17.19
CA THR A 26 -1.17 8.67 18.11
C THR A 26 -2.29 9.52 17.50
N GLN A 27 -3.55 9.28 17.89
CA GLN A 27 -4.74 9.97 17.37
C GLN A 27 -4.69 11.51 17.46
N ARG A 28 -3.76 12.10 18.23
CA ARG A 28 -3.56 13.55 18.35
C ARG A 28 -2.62 14.15 17.30
N VAL A 29 -1.90 13.32 16.54
CA VAL A 29 -0.99 13.78 15.50
C VAL A 29 -1.75 13.82 14.17
N ASP A 30 -2.21 15.01 13.81
CA ASP A 30 -2.74 15.33 12.50
C ASP A 30 -1.62 15.35 11.42
N ARG A 31 -1.97 15.73 10.19
CA ARG A 31 -0.96 15.95 9.13
C ARG A 31 0.16 16.90 9.57
N LEU A 32 -0.14 17.86 10.44
CA LEU A 32 0.82 18.85 10.91
C LEU A 32 1.89 18.22 11.79
N GLY A 33 1.53 17.31 12.70
CA GLY A 33 2.52 16.63 13.55
C GLY A 33 3.36 15.60 12.79
N VAL A 34 2.92 15.06 11.65
CA VAL A 34 3.83 14.31 10.77
C VAL A 34 4.80 15.23 10.07
N CYS A 35 4.37 16.41 9.65
CA CYS A 35 5.29 17.41 9.12
C CYS A 35 6.33 17.85 10.16
N THR A 36 5.99 17.95 11.45
CA THR A 36 6.99 18.26 12.50
C THR A 36 8.00 17.13 12.67
N VAL A 37 7.55 15.88 12.78
CA VAL A 37 8.45 14.71 12.86
C VAL A 37 9.36 14.65 11.64
N VAL A 38 8.81 14.84 10.43
CA VAL A 38 9.63 14.81 9.21
C VAL A 38 10.60 15.99 9.17
N LYS A 39 10.21 17.19 9.60
CA LYS A 39 11.11 18.34 9.74
C LYS A 39 12.25 18.05 10.72
N GLU A 40 11.97 17.39 11.85
CA GLU A 40 13.01 16.95 12.79
C GLU A 40 13.94 15.92 12.17
N LEU A 41 13.39 14.96 11.40
CA LEU A 41 14.21 13.98 10.68
C LEU A 41 15.12 14.65 9.63
N TYR A 42 14.64 15.71 8.97
CA TYR A 42 15.46 16.53 8.08
C TYR A 42 16.53 17.31 8.84
N HIS A 43 16.16 17.94 9.97
CA HIS A 43 17.07 18.69 10.82
C HIS A 43 18.22 17.82 11.33
N ASN A 44 17.91 16.58 11.71
CA ASN A 44 18.88 15.59 12.17
C ASN A 44 19.64 14.90 11.01
N SER A 45 19.49 15.37 9.76
CA SER A 45 20.12 14.78 8.56
C SER A 45 19.83 13.28 8.35
N LEU A 46 18.71 12.80 8.90
CA LEU A 46 18.25 11.41 8.72
C LEU A 46 17.58 11.24 7.36
N LEU A 47 16.86 12.26 6.91
CA LEU A 47 16.23 12.33 5.60
C LEU A 47 16.97 13.31 4.69
N LEU A 48 17.09 12.93 3.43
CA LEU A 48 17.58 13.73 2.32
C LEU A 48 16.40 14.16 1.47
N GLN A 49 16.33 15.45 1.18
CA GLN A 49 15.29 15.99 0.32
C GLN A 49 15.67 15.69 -1.12
N ARG A 50 14.74 15.07 -1.84
CA ARG A 50 14.90 14.68 -3.24
C ARG A 50 13.98 15.51 -4.12
N ARG A 51 13.95 15.22 -5.42
CA ARG A 51 13.15 15.98 -6.40
C ARG A 51 11.66 15.82 -6.11
N HIS A 52 10.82 16.75 -6.57
CA HIS A 52 9.35 16.64 -6.47
C HIS A 52 8.76 16.39 -5.05
N ARG A 53 9.39 16.95 -4.00
CA ARG A 53 8.95 16.77 -2.60
C ARG A 53 9.01 15.31 -2.10
N SER A 54 9.80 14.45 -2.76
CA SER A 54 10.14 13.13 -2.23
C SER A 54 11.28 13.24 -1.22
N SER A 55 11.35 12.25 -0.34
CA SER A 55 12.35 12.13 0.73
C SER A 55 13.02 10.77 0.61
N SER A 56 14.32 10.68 0.89
CA SER A 56 15.03 9.39 0.99
C SER A 56 15.82 9.36 2.29
N ILE A 57 15.95 8.20 2.92
CA ILE A 57 16.83 8.08 4.09
C ILE A 57 18.30 8.15 3.68
N HIS A 58 19.12 8.86 4.47
CA HIS A 58 20.56 8.92 4.23
C HIS A 58 21.20 7.53 4.38
N SER A 59 22.21 7.22 3.57
CA SER A 59 22.79 5.88 3.41
C SER A 59 23.27 5.24 4.74
N SER A 60 23.99 6.00 5.56
CA SER A 60 24.48 5.52 6.87
C SER A 60 23.34 5.12 7.81
N PHE A 61 22.24 5.90 7.82
CA PHE A 61 21.08 5.62 8.66
C PHE A 61 20.19 4.53 8.09
N TRP A 62 20.19 4.33 6.76
CA TRP A 62 19.51 3.20 6.13
C TRP A 62 20.07 1.88 6.66
N TYR A 63 21.40 1.72 6.68
CA TYR A 63 22.05 0.49 7.18
C TYR A 63 21.78 0.28 8.67
N LEU A 64 21.89 1.35 9.48
CA LEU A 64 21.58 1.30 10.91
C LEU A 64 20.12 0.89 11.16
N CYS A 65 19.16 1.52 10.48
CA CYS A 65 17.75 1.19 10.60
C CYS A 65 17.48 -0.29 10.27
N ARG A 66 18.12 -0.82 9.23
CA ARG A 66 17.94 -2.20 8.80
C ARG A 66 18.49 -3.18 9.83
N ARG A 67 19.70 -2.93 10.32
CA ARG A 67 20.35 -3.75 11.34
C ARG A 67 19.56 -3.77 12.64
N GLU A 68 19.14 -2.60 13.13
CA GLU A 68 18.33 -2.50 14.34
C GLU A 68 16.94 -3.12 14.16
N ALA A 69 16.32 -2.98 12.98
CA ALA A 69 15.03 -3.59 12.73
C ALA A 69 15.09 -5.12 12.74
N LEU A 70 16.14 -5.73 12.17
CA LEU A 70 16.35 -7.17 12.20
C LEU A 70 16.62 -7.66 13.64
N LYS A 71 17.55 -6.99 14.34
CA LYS A 71 17.91 -7.32 15.73
C LYS A 71 16.71 -7.30 16.68
N ASN A 72 15.83 -6.33 16.51
CA ASN A 72 14.63 -6.18 17.35
C ASN A 72 13.39 -6.91 16.78
N LYS A 73 13.53 -7.76 15.75
CA LYS A 73 12.42 -8.44 15.04
C LYS A 73 11.27 -7.49 14.64
N PHE A 74 11.62 -6.25 14.30
CA PHE A 74 10.66 -5.19 13.97
C PHE A 74 10.13 -5.32 12.55
N SER A 75 11.00 -5.72 11.61
CA SER A 75 10.67 -5.98 10.22
C SER A 75 11.71 -6.87 9.55
N TYR A 76 11.27 -7.66 8.58
CA TYR A 76 12.12 -8.54 7.79
C TYR A 76 12.02 -8.20 6.30
N VAL A 77 13.17 -8.11 5.64
CA VAL A 77 13.28 -7.72 4.23
C VAL A 77 13.76 -8.93 3.42
N ILE A 78 12.98 -9.29 2.39
CA ILE A 78 13.27 -10.36 1.45
C ILE A 78 13.86 -9.74 0.17
N GLU A 79 15.13 -10.00 -0.10
CA GLU A 79 15.86 -9.49 -1.28
C GLU A 79 16.22 -10.60 -2.27
N CYS A 80 16.32 -11.83 -1.79
CA CYS A 80 16.60 -13.01 -2.59
C CYS A 80 15.76 -14.22 -2.16
N ARG A 81 15.83 -15.30 -2.96
CA ARG A 81 15.12 -16.55 -2.67
C ARG A 81 15.55 -17.16 -1.34
N ALA A 82 16.84 -17.09 -0.98
CA ALA A 82 17.35 -17.68 0.25
C ALA A 82 16.73 -17.04 1.51
N ASP A 83 16.53 -15.71 1.51
CA ASP A 83 15.92 -14.99 2.64
C ASP A 83 14.51 -15.50 2.94
N SER A 84 13.75 -15.85 1.90
CA SER A 84 12.39 -16.36 2.07
C SER A 84 12.34 -17.73 2.74
N LEU A 85 13.44 -18.49 2.76
CA LEU A 85 13.50 -19.85 3.28
C LEU A 85 14.03 -19.91 4.73
N LEU A 86 14.47 -18.79 5.28
CA LEU A 86 14.97 -18.72 6.65
C LEU A 86 13.82 -18.83 7.66
N GLU A 87 14.02 -19.61 8.73
CA GLU A 87 12.98 -19.82 9.74
C GLU A 87 12.58 -18.54 10.48
N ASP A 88 13.53 -17.61 10.62
CA ASP A 88 13.33 -16.30 11.25
C ASP A 88 12.20 -15.48 10.64
N ILE A 89 11.78 -15.79 9.40
CA ILE A 89 10.70 -15.10 8.70
C ILE A 89 9.33 -15.37 9.34
N LYS A 90 9.15 -16.55 9.95
CA LYS A 90 7.86 -17.01 10.51
C LYS A 90 7.43 -16.16 11.70
N ASP A 91 8.40 -15.58 12.42
CA ASP A 91 8.18 -14.75 13.61
C ASP A 91 7.99 -13.25 13.30
N GLN A 92 7.90 -12.86 12.02
CA GLN A 92 7.97 -11.47 11.63
C GLN A 92 6.59 -10.87 11.45
N ARG A 93 6.34 -9.77 12.17
CA ARG A 93 5.07 -9.02 12.05
C ARG A 93 5.03 -8.12 10.82
N ARG A 94 6.19 -7.71 10.29
CA ARG A 94 6.29 -6.85 9.11
C ARG A 94 7.23 -7.46 8.10
N LEU A 95 6.70 -7.75 6.93
CA LEU A 95 7.42 -8.29 5.79
C LEU A 95 7.57 -7.21 4.74
N CYS A 96 8.75 -7.12 4.15
CA CYS A 96 8.99 -6.29 2.98
C CYS A 96 9.67 -7.10 1.88
N VAL A 97 9.20 -6.96 0.66
CA VAL A 97 9.75 -7.61 -0.53
C VAL A 97 10.34 -6.53 -1.44
N HIS A 98 11.65 -6.60 -1.69
CA HIS A 98 12.36 -5.66 -2.56
C HIS A 98 12.46 -6.12 -4.00
N LYS A 99 12.11 -7.37 -4.29
CA LYS A 99 12.07 -7.92 -5.64
C LYS A 99 10.75 -8.63 -5.88
N ASN A 100 9.86 -7.97 -6.59
CA ASN A 100 8.51 -8.47 -6.84
C ASN A 100 8.50 -9.79 -7.63
N ILE A 101 9.55 -10.10 -8.41
CA ILE A 101 9.71 -11.38 -9.11
C ILE A 101 9.75 -12.59 -8.16
N LEU A 102 10.09 -12.38 -6.89
CA LEU A 102 10.11 -13.44 -5.89
C LEU A 102 8.72 -14.05 -5.67
N PHE A 103 7.65 -13.29 -5.90
CA PHE A 103 6.30 -13.83 -5.85
C PHE A 103 6.08 -14.90 -6.92
N GLY A 104 6.75 -14.87 -8.08
CA GLY A 104 6.63 -15.94 -9.08
C GLY A 104 7.30 -17.28 -8.70
N ILE A 105 8.04 -17.33 -7.60
CA ILE A 105 8.81 -18.52 -7.19
C ILE A 105 7.98 -19.39 -6.26
N LYS A 106 7.74 -20.65 -6.67
CA LYS A 106 6.90 -21.60 -5.92
C LYS A 106 7.33 -21.80 -4.46
N ASP A 107 8.63 -21.87 -4.19
CA ASP A 107 9.11 -22.09 -2.82
C ASP A 107 8.96 -20.85 -1.93
N VAL A 108 9.10 -19.66 -2.51
CA VAL A 108 8.83 -18.39 -1.80
C VAL A 108 7.36 -18.36 -1.42
N HIS A 109 6.46 -18.71 -2.34
CA HIS A 109 5.03 -18.81 -2.04
C HIS A 109 4.72 -19.78 -0.90
N LYS A 110 5.28 -21.00 -0.94
CA LYS A 110 5.10 -22.00 0.12
C LYS A 110 5.58 -21.48 1.47
N SER A 111 6.76 -20.84 1.49
CA SER A 111 7.30 -20.27 2.72
C SER A 111 6.43 -19.13 3.24
N MET A 112 6.03 -18.19 2.38
CA MET A 112 5.12 -17.10 2.75
C MET A 112 3.78 -17.60 3.28
N ALA A 113 3.29 -18.73 2.75
CA ALA A 113 2.06 -19.34 3.23
C ALA A 113 2.17 -19.92 4.66
N SER A 114 3.38 -20.17 5.15
CA SER A 114 3.64 -20.63 6.52
C SER A 114 3.71 -19.49 7.55
N ILE A 115 3.81 -18.23 7.09
CA ILE A 115 3.90 -17.07 7.99
C ILE A 115 2.50 -16.72 8.50
N SER A 116 2.27 -16.92 9.79
CA SER A 116 0.93 -16.77 10.39
C SER A 116 0.70 -15.41 11.07
N ILE A 117 1.77 -14.73 11.52
CA ILE A 117 1.67 -13.53 12.36
C ILE A 117 1.96 -12.21 11.66
N ALA A 118 2.25 -12.24 10.35
CA ALA A 118 2.50 -11.04 9.58
C ALA A 118 1.25 -10.14 9.54
N ARG A 119 1.45 -8.87 9.90
CA ARG A 119 0.43 -7.81 9.91
C ARG A 119 0.65 -6.79 8.79
N SER A 120 1.85 -6.71 8.25
CA SER A 120 2.19 -5.80 7.16
C SER A 120 2.99 -6.53 6.10
N LEU A 121 2.60 -6.36 4.83
CA LEU A 121 3.33 -6.79 3.67
C LEU A 121 3.55 -5.58 2.75
N LEU A 122 4.81 -5.18 2.58
CA LEU A 122 5.22 -4.04 1.77
C LEU A 122 6.02 -4.51 0.55
N CYS A 123 5.47 -4.36 -0.63
CA CYS A 123 6.11 -4.71 -1.89
C CYS A 123 6.73 -3.45 -2.48
N ASN A 124 7.98 -3.20 -2.11
CA ASN A 124 8.72 -1.99 -2.46
C ASN A 124 9.72 -2.22 -3.59
N GLY A 125 9.60 -3.35 -4.30
CA GLY A 125 10.45 -3.65 -5.43
C GLY A 125 10.14 -2.79 -6.66
N PRO A 126 11.05 -2.77 -7.65
CA PRO A 126 10.80 -2.06 -8.90
C PRO A 126 9.56 -2.63 -9.59
N PRO A 127 8.76 -1.79 -10.28
CA PRO A 127 7.62 -2.26 -11.06
C PRO A 127 8.06 -3.26 -12.13
N HIS A 128 7.36 -4.39 -12.24
CA HIS A 128 7.61 -5.36 -13.31
C HIS A 128 6.77 -5.07 -14.54
N GLN A 129 7.32 -5.40 -15.72
CA GLN A 129 6.61 -5.25 -16.99
C GLN A 129 5.38 -6.16 -17.07
N TYR A 130 5.46 -7.36 -16.51
CA TYR A 130 4.44 -8.40 -16.60
C TYR A 130 3.69 -8.59 -15.28
N PRO A 131 2.43 -9.05 -15.33
CA PRO A 131 1.70 -9.42 -14.13
C PRO A 131 2.40 -10.54 -13.36
N VAL A 132 2.40 -10.46 -12.03
CA VAL A 132 2.94 -11.50 -11.15
C VAL A 132 1.82 -11.96 -10.21
N PRO A 133 1.52 -13.27 -10.15
CA PRO A 133 0.52 -13.76 -9.21
C PRO A 133 1.01 -13.52 -7.78
N ILE A 134 0.14 -12.98 -6.94
CA ILE A 134 0.40 -12.87 -5.50
C ILE A 134 -0.57 -13.79 -4.78
N CYS A 135 -0.04 -14.63 -3.89
CA CYS A 135 -0.85 -15.48 -3.02
C CYS A 135 -0.80 -14.93 -1.60
N PHE A 136 -1.97 -14.71 -1.01
CA PHE A 136 -2.11 -14.16 0.33
C PHE A 136 -2.69 -15.22 1.27
N ASN A 137 -1.82 -15.96 1.97
CA ASN A 137 -2.25 -16.77 3.12
C ASN A 137 -1.95 -16.08 4.47
N LEU A 138 -1.76 -14.76 4.46
CA LEU A 138 -1.42 -13.96 5.62
C LEU A 138 -2.68 -13.40 6.27
N ARG A 139 -3.42 -14.24 7.01
CA ARG A 139 -4.78 -13.93 7.52
C ARG A 139 -4.86 -12.72 8.47
N LEU A 140 -3.75 -12.35 9.11
CA LEU A 140 -3.67 -11.25 10.07
C LEU A 140 -3.18 -9.93 9.45
N LEU A 141 -3.11 -9.84 8.12
CA LEU A 141 -2.70 -8.61 7.45
C LEU A 141 -3.65 -7.46 7.75
N ARG A 142 -3.04 -6.36 8.17
CA ARG A 142 -3.63 -5.03 8.34
C ARG A 142 -3.19 -4.08 7.23
N ILE A 143 -2.01 -4.30 6.67
CA ILE A 143 -1.42 -3.46 5.62
C ILE A 143 -0.92 -4.33 4.49
N LEU A 144 -1.46 -4.10 3.30
CA LEU A 144 -0.95 -4.64 2.05
C LEU A 144 -0.59 -3.49 1.12
N ASN A 145 0.70 -3.24 0.92
CA ASN A 145 1.18 -2.28 -0.06
C ASN A 145 1.78 -3.01 -1.27
N ALA A 146 1.02 -3.11 -2.35
CA ALA A 146 1.37 -3.84 -3.56
C ALA A 146 1.25 -2.99 -4.84
N LEU A 147 1.36 -1.66 -4.74
CA LEU A 147 1.25 -0.76 -5.91
C LEU A 147 2.29 -1.05 -7.00
N THR A 148 3.48 -1.49 -6.61
CA THR A 148 4.56 -1.81 -7.55
C THR A 148 4.35 -3.15 -8.25
N ILE A 149 3.40 -3.97 -7.82
CA ILE A 149 3.07 -5.24 -8.45
C ILE A 149 1.91 -5.03 -9.41
N ARG A 150 2.09 -5.49 -10.65
CA ARG A 150 1.02 -5.51 -11.64
C ARG A 150 0.27 -6.82 -11.52
N LEU A 151 -1.04 -6.71 -11.41
CA LEU A 151 -1.96 -7.85 -11.34
C LEU A 151 -2.85 -7.83 -12.58
N TYR A 152 -3.08 -9.00 -13.18
CA TYR A 152 -4.04 -9.13 -14.28
C TYR A 152 -5.45 -9.03 -13.70
N GLU A 153 -5.77 -9.95 -12.79
CA GLU A 153 -7.06 -10.01 -12.08
C GLU A 153 -6.93 -9.48 -10.66
N PHE A 154 -8.06 -9.13 -10.06
CA PHE A 154 -8.11 -8.79 -8.64
C PHE A 154 -7.89 -10.06 -7.79
N PRO A 155 -6.94 -10.06 -6.83
CA PRO A 155 -6.65 -11.23 -6.03
C PRO A 155 -7.74 -11.45 -4.97
N MET A 156 -8.71 -12.30 -5.27
CA MET A 156 -9.90 -12.54 -4.43
C MET A 156 -9.59 -12.97 -2.99
N ASP A 157 -8.41 -13.56 -2.74
CA ASP A 157 -7.95 -13.88 -1.39
C ASP A 157 -7.80 -12.65 -0.48
N VAL A 158 -7.57 -11.46 -1.04
CA VAL A 158 -7.53 -10.20 -0.27
C VAL A 158 -8.85 -9.95 0.45
N LEU A 159 -9.98 -10.37 -0.10
CA LEU A 159 -11.31 -10.20 0.50
C LEU A 159 -11.49 -11.04 1.78
N LYS A 160 -10.60 -12.01 2.03
CA LYS A 160 -10.60 -12.83 3.26
C LYS A 160 -9.85 -12.13 4.41
N LEU A 161 -9.20 -10.99 4.15
CA LEU A 161 -8.39 -10.26 5.13
C LEU A 161 -9.25 -9.28 5.94
N PHE A 162 -10.02 -9.80 6.90
CA PHE A 162 -10.96 -8.99 7.70
C PHE A 162 -10.31 -7.89 8.55
N GLN A 163 -9.01 -8.00 8.85
CA GLN A 163 -8.26 -7.01 9.63
C GLN A 163 -7.60 -5.93 8.77
N LEU A 164 -7.76 -5.99 7.44
CA LEU A 164 -7.12 -5.10 6.51
C LEU A 164 -7.64 -3.67 6.68
N LYS A 165 -6.72 -2.74 6.91
CA LYS A 165 -6.98 -1.29 7.06
C LYS A 165 -6.37 -0.48 5.93
N TYR A 166 -5.31 -0.99 5.31
CA TYR A 166 -4.63 -0.36 4.20
C TYR A 166 -4.47 -1.37 3.07
N LEU A 167 -5.01 -1.03 1.90
CA LEU A 167 -4.86 -1.79 0.67
C LEU A 167 -4.38 -0.86 -0.42
N SER A 168 -3.25 -1.20 -1.03
CA SER A 168 -2.83 -0.58 -2.27
C SER A 168 -2.38 -1.63 -3.27
N LEU A 169 -2.83 -1.53 -4.51
CA LEU A 169 -2.53 -2.49 -5.57
C LEU A 169 -2.65 -1.86 -6.94
N THR A 170 -2.01 -2.47 -7.93
CA THR A 170 -2.19 -2.12 -9.35
C THR A 170 -2.82 -3.31 -10.08
N CYS A 171 -4.02 -3.14 -10.63
CA CYS A 171 -4.76 -4.19 -11.33
C CYS A 171 -5.19 -3.72 -12.73
N TYR A 172 -5.28 -4.66 -13.68
CA TYR A 172 -5.76 -4.37 -15.04
C TYR A 172 -7.29 -4.41 -15.11
N GLU A 173 -7.89 -5.46 -14.54
CA GLU A 173 -9.33 -5.62 -14.44
C GLU A 173 -9.97 -4.64 -13.46
N ASN A 174 -11.30 -4.50 -13.57
CA ASN A 174 -12.07 -3.69 -12.64
C ASN A 174 -12.07 -4.34 -11.25
N LEU A 175 -12.18 -3.53 -10.20
CA LEU A 175 -12.39 -4.05 -8.87
C LEU A 175 -13.75 -4.75 -8.78
N PRO A 176 -13.82 -5.92 -8.13
CA PRO A 176 -15.10 -6.59 -7.93
C PRO A 176 -15.95 -5.83 -6.90
N SER A 177 -17.28 -5.85 -7.05
CA SER A 177 -18.23 -5.26 -6.08
C SER A 177 -17.99 -5.74 -4.65
N SER A 178 -17.58 -7.01 -4.51
CA SER A 178 -17.23 -7.63 -3.25
C SER A 178 -16.07 -6.97 -2.48
N ILE A 179 -15.37 -5.97 -3.04
CA ILE A 179 -14.42 -5.12 -2.31
C ILE A 179 -15.06 -4.47 -1.08
N SER A 180 -16.35 -4.16 -1.13
CA SER A 180 -17.10 -3.56 -0.02
C SER A 180 -17.15 -4.45 1.24
N ARG A 181 -16.86 -5.75 1.10
CA ARG A 181 -16.73 -6.69 2.24
C ARG A 181 -15.54 -6.38 3.15
N LEU A 182 -14.58 -5.57 2.69
CA LEU A 182 -13.47 -5.08 3.51
C LEU A 182 -13.94 -3.93 4.41
N TRP A 183 -14.85 -4.23 5.33
CA TRP A 183 -15.55 -3.24 6.16
C TRP A 183 -14.64 -2.43 7.10
N ASN A 184 -13.43 -2.93 7.41
CA ASN A 184 -12.42 -2.25 8.23
C ASN A 184 -11.42 -1.39 7.43
N LEU A 185 -11.56 -1.33 6.11
CA LEU A 185 -10.57 -0.68 5.26
C LEU A 185 -10.66 0.84 5.41
N GLU A 186 -9.56 1.47 5.80
CA GLU A 186 -9.47 2.92 6.00
C GLU A 186 -8.80 3.61 4.81
N ILE A 187 -7.87 2.93 4.12
CA ILE A 187 -7.11 3.47 3.02
C ILE A 187 -7.16 2.49 1.84
N LEU A 188 -7.68 2.96 0.71
CA LEU A 188 -7.68 2.24 -0.56
C LEU A 188 -6.95 3.07 -1.63
N ILE A 189 -5.93 2.46 -2.24
CA ILE A 189 -5.21 3.05 -3.39
C ILE A 189 -5.24 2.04 -4.53
N VAL A 190 -5.89 2.40 -5.63
CA VAL A 190 -6.00 1.55 -6.82
C VAL A 190 -5.21 2.20 -7.94
N GLY A 191 -4.17 1.51 -8.41
CA GLY A 191 -3.50 1.81 -9.65
C GLY A 191 -4.10 1.03 -10.81
N ARG A 192 -4.22 1.67 -11.98
CA ARG A 192 -4.48 0.97 -13.24
C ARG A 192 -3.30 1.09 -14.17
N HIS A 193 -2.89 -0.02 -14.75
CA HIS A 193 -1.81 -0.04 -15.72
C HIS A 193 -2.36 0.00 -17.15
N LEU A 194 -2.19 1.14 -17.82
CA LEU A 194 -2.80 1.42 -19.13
C LEU A 194 -1.98 0.90 -20.34
N SER A 195 -0.85 0.23 -20.13
CA SER A 195 0.13 0.00 -21.21
C SER A 195 -0.02 -1.30 -22.02
N ILE A 196 -1.11 -2.05 -21.89
CA ILE A 196 -1.36 -3.24 -22.71
C ILE A 196 -2.72 -3.10 -23.40
N GLY A 197 -2.70 -2.70 -24.67
CA GLY A 197 -3.75 -2.95 -25.67
C GLY A 197 -5.16 -2.40 -25.37
N SER A 198 -5.39 -1.14 -25.74
CA SER A 198 -6.63 -0.67 -26.38
C SER A 198 -8.00 -1.05 -25.78
N SER A 199 -8.20 -1.03 -24.46
CA SER A 199 -9.56 -0.77 -23.95
C SER A 199 -9.73 0.75 -23.78
N ARG A 200 -10.31 1.38 -24.82
CA ARG A 200 -10.87 2.75 -24.75
C ARG A 200 -12.11 2.83 -23.84
N ALA A 201 -12.51 1.70 -23.25
CA ALA A 201 -13.64 1.63 -22.35
C ALA A 201 -13.25 2.25 -21.00
N PRO A 202 -14.04 3.19 -20.47
CA PRO A 202 -13.85 3.68 -19.11
C PRO A 202 -13.92 2.51 -18.12
N SER A 203 -12.94 2.40 -17.23
CA SER A 203 -13.09 1.57 -16.03
C SER A 203 -13.78 2.40 -14.97
N TYR A 204 -14.74 1.79 -14.30
CA TYR A 204 -15.35 2.34 -13.11
C TYR A 204 -14.96 1.51 -11.91
N LEU A 205 -14.77 2.16 -10.77
CA LEU A 205 -14.88 1.44 -9.50
C LEU A 205 -16.32 0.91 -9.33
N PRO A 206 -16.50 -0.20 -8.59
CA PRO A 206 -17.82 -0.70 -8.24
C PRO A 206 -18.58 0.33 -7.40
N VAL A 207 -19.90 0.45 -7.60
CA VAL A 207 -20.76 1.39 -6.85
C VAL A 207 -20.75 1.11 -5.35
N GLU A 208 -20.54 -0.15 -4.97
CA GLU A 208 -20.45 -0.63 -3.60
C GLU A 208 -19.23 -0.07 -2.85
N ILE A 209 -18.32 0.65 -3.52
CA ILE A 209 -17.25 1.40 -2.85
C ILE A 209 -17.83 2.39 -1.83
N TRP A 210 -19.02 2.94 -2.12
CA TRP A 210 -19.68 3.91 -1.26
C TRP A 210 -20.23 3.29 0.05
N ASP A 211 -20.38 1.97 0.10
CA ASP A 211 -20.84 1.25 1.30
C ASP A 211 -19.73 1.06 2.36
N MET A 212 -18.49 1.41 2.03
CA MET A 212 -17.32 1.20 2.89
C MET A 212 -17.20 2.29 3.97
N LYS A 213 -17.98 2.14 5.05
CA LYS A 213 -18.14 3.16 6.12
C LYS A 213 -16.85 3.60 6.82
N GLU A 214 -15.86 2.72 6.93
CA GLU A 214 -14.57 3.05 7.57
C GLU A 214 -13.56 3.71 6.62
N LEU A 215 -13.88 3.83 5.32
CA LEU A 215 -12.95 4.34 4.32
C LEU A 215 -12.74 5.86 4.49
N LYS A 216 -11.49 6.24 4.76
CA LYS A 216 -11.07 7.63 4.99
C LYS A 216 -10.27 8.19 3.82
N HIS A 217 -9.52 7.35 3.12
CA HIS A 217 -8.67 7.78 2.03
C HIS A 217 -8.88 6.88 0.81
N LEU A 218 -9.35 7.48 -0.27
CA LEU A 218 -9.52 6.83 -1.56
C LEU A 218 -8.62 7.52 -2.60
N GLN A 219 -7.80 6.75 -3.30
CA GLN A 219 -6.97 7.23 -4.39
C GLN A 219 -7.10 6.29 -5.58
N VAL A 220 -7.45 6.84 -6.74
CA VAL A 220 -7.82 6.05 -7.92
C VAL A 220 -7.03 6.56 -9.10
N MET A 221 -6.03 5.81 -9.57
CA MET A 221 -5.19 6.21 -10.70
C MET A 221 -5.64 5.46 -11.96
N GLY A 222 -6.20 6.19 -12.92
CA GLY A 222 -6.58 5.61 -14.22
C GLY A 222 -7.90 4.82 -14.23
N SER A 223 -8.79 5.09 -13.27
CA SER A 223 -10.21 4.67 -13.31
C SER A 223 -11.14 5.81 -12.92
N ASP A 224 -12.36 5.75 -13.44
CA ASP A 224 -13.45 6.65 -13.12
C ASP A 224 -14.16 6.19 -11.82
N LEU A 225 -14.76 7.13 -11.09
CA LEU A 225 -15.63 6.81 -9.97
C LEU A 225 -17.06 6.55 -10.48
N PRO A 226 -17.77 5.60 -9.89
CA PRO A 226 -19.21 5.47 -10.12
C PRO A 226 -19.93 6.70 -9.56
N ASP A 227 -21.07 7.03 -10.16
CA ASP A 227 -21.90 8.13 -9.65
C ASP A 227 -22.26 7.86 -8.17
N PRO A 228 -22.05 8.82 -7.26
CA PRO A 228 -22.26 8.60 -5.85
C PRO A 228 -23.77 8.55 -5.53
N CYS A 229 -24.30 7.37 -5.23
CA CYS A 229 -25.68 7.20 -4.75
C CYS A 229 -25.86 7.84 -3.37
N GLU A 230 -25.00 7.48 -2.41
CA GLU A 230 -24.87 8.09 -1.08
C GLU A 230 -23.36 8.24 -0.79
N GLY A 231 -22.92 9.34 -0.18
CA GLY A 231 -21.49 9.57 0.07
C GLY A 231 -20.95 8.71 1.21
N ILE A 232 -19.64 8.41 1.22
CA ILE A 232 -19.00 7.78 2.39
C ILE A 232 -18.84 8.85 3.49
N PRO A 233 -19.45 8.67 4.68
CA PRO A 233 -19.51 9.71 5.70
C PRO A 233 -18.12 10.06 6.30
N ASN A 234 -17.20 9.10 6.29
CA ASN A 234 -15.87 9.25 6.90
C ASN A 234 -14.75 9.58 5.90
N LEU A 235 -15.08 9.83 4.63
CA LEU A 235 -14.07 10.07 3.60
C LEU A 235 -13.42 11.44 3.80
N GLN A 236 -12.12 11.44 4.09
CA GLN A 236 -11.32 12.64 4.34
C GLN A 236 -10.55 13.10 3.12
N THR A 237 -10.10 12.16 2.27
CA THR A 237 -9.36 12.51 1.05
C THR A 237 -9.77 11.64 -0.12
N LEU A 238 -9.98 12.31 -1.25
CA LEU A 238 -10.20 11.69 -2.54
C LEU A 238 -9.17 12.25 -3.53
N LEU A 239 -8.34 11.38 -4.13
CA LEU A 239 -7.19 11.78 -4.96
C LEU A 239 -7.15 11.04 -6.30
N ASP A 240 -6.52 11.68 -7.29
CA ASP A 240 -6.26 11.18 -8.66
C ASP A 240 -7.50 10.82 -9.49
N VAL A 241 -8.67 11.27 -9.05
CA VAL A 241 -9.95 11.08 -9.74
C VAL A 241 -9.89 11.63 -11.15
N SER A 242 -10.41 10.87 -12.10
CA SER A 242 -10.50 11.31 -13.49
C SER A 242 -11.39 12.54 -13.64
N ALA A 243 -11.07 13.40 -14.61
CA ALA A 243 -11.89 14.57 -14.92
C ALA A 243 -13.36 14.21 -15.26
N ARG A 244 -13.63 12.99 -15.73
CA ARG A 244 -14.98 12.50 -16.06
C ARG A 244 -15.84 12.27 -14.82
N SER A 245 -15.21 11.98 -13.68
CA SER A 245 -15.91 11.71 -12.42
C SER A 245 -16.06 12.95 -11.55
N CYS A 246 -15.54 14.09 -12.00
CA CYS A 246 -15.63 15.38 -11.33
C CYS A 246 -17.02 16.02 -11.57
N ASN A 247 -18.08 15.41 -11.05
CA ASN A 247 -19.44 15.96 -11.10
C ASN A 247 -19.78 16.77 -9.83
N LYS A 248 -20.81 17.63 -9.89
CA LYS A 248 -21.21 18.50 -8.76
C LYS A 248 -21.54 17.72 -7.47
N CYS A 249 -21.93 16.44 -7.59
CA CYS A 249 -22.26 15.57 -6.46
C CYS A 249 -21.02 15.13 -5.67
N VAL A 250 -19.86 15.03 -6.32
CA VAL A 250 -18.57 14.74 -5.64
C VAL A 250 -18.02 15.96 -4.91
N PHE A 251 -18.21 17.18 -5.45
CA PHE A 251 -17.67 18.41 -4.86
C PHE A 251 -18.52 19.00 -3.73
N SER A 252 -19.86 18.89 -3.81
CA SER A 252 -20.78 19.47 -2.82
C SER A 252 -20.74 18.81 -1.42
N ARG A 253 -19.94 17.76 -1.24
CA ARG A 253 -19.88 16.94 -0.02
C ARG A 253 -18.51 16.95 0.68
N ASN A 254 -17.49 17.63 0.10
CA ASN A 254 -16.13 17.74 0.65
C ASN A 254 -15.80 19.16 1.18
N SER A 255 -16.78 20.06 1.25
CA SER A 255 -16.67 21.44 1.75
C SER A 255 -17.27 21.60 3.13
#